data_AF-A0A6B0UXL5-F1
#
_entry.id   AF-A0A6B0UXL5-F1
#
_cell.length_a   1.000
_cell.length_b   1.000
_cell.length_c   1.000
_cell.angle_alpha   90.00
_cell.angle_beta   90.00
_cell.angle_gamma   90.00
#
_symmetry.space_group_name_H-M   'P 1'
#
loop_
_entity.id
_entity.type
_entity.pdbx_description
1 polymer ?
#
loop_
_entity_poly.entity_id
_entity_poly.type
_entity_poly.pdbx_seq_one_letter_code
_entity_poly.pdbx_strand_id
1 'polypeptide(L)'
;LTTREKSTGDIVCLLDYFDCTYVNGRFRYAFVPSAVAPRANSSVRLALRRRRLEFPPVRWNMYDAILQDKYRMNNICGGWSTGFQKLVGHAHPSVLRLIECLQQNQALVATALTQARRGEPTVKRVRKTTLRLQSRLRNICEGLHVHRDLPRLLELVGDCICF
;
A
#
# COMPACT_ATOMS: atom_id res chain seq x y z
N LEU A 1 -11.33 -26.18 13.78
CA LEU A 1 -11.02 -25.12 12.80
C LEU A 1 -9.99 -25.68 11.83
N THR A 2 -10.46 -26.09 10.66
CA THR A 2 -9.71 -26.81 9.63
C THR A 2 -8.70 -25.87 8.97
N THR A 3 -7.42 -26.18 9.09
CA THR A 3 -6.35 -25.59 8.27
C THR A 3 -6.57 -26.01 6.83
N ARG A 4 -7.16 -25.12 6.02
CA ARG A 4 -7.28 -25.31 4.57
C ARG A 4 -5.86 -25.19 3.99
N GLU A 5 -5.24 -26.32 3.66
CA GLU A 5 -4.01 -26.34 2.88
C GLU A 5 -4.23 -25.53 1.60
N LYS A 6 -3.51 -24.41 1.46
CA LYS A 6 -3.52 -23.63 0.21
C LYS A 6 -2.78 -24.45 -0.84
N SER A 7 -3.47 -24.78 -1.91
CA SER A 7 -2.88 -25.51 -3.03
C SER A 7 -1.80 -24.65 -3.69
N THR A 8 -0.79 -25.27 -4.30
CA THR A 8 0.27 -24.57 -5.05
C THR A 8 -0.28 -23.64 -6.13
N GLY A 9 -1.47 -23.94 -6.69
CA GLY A 9 -2.19 -23.07 -7.62
C GLY A 9 -2.64 -21.74 -7.01
N ASP A 10 -2.97 -21.72 -5.71
CA ASP A 10 -3.37 -20.49 -5.02
C ASP A 10 -2.20 -19.52 -4.85
N ILE A 11 -0.98 -20.04 -4.69
CA ILE A 11 0.25 -19.24 -4.60
C ILE A 11 0.59 -18.62 -5.96
N VAL A 12 0.48 -19.37 -7.05
CA VAL A 12 0.74 -18.84 -8.40
C VAL A 12 -0.24 -17.72 -8.74
N CYS A 13 -1.54 -17.91 -8.49
CA CYS A 13 -2.55 -16.87 -8.69
C CYS A 13 -2.27 -15.61 -7.85
N LEU A 14 -1.79 -15.77 -6.62
CA LEU A 14 -1.41 -14.66 -5.75
C LEU A 14 -0.18 -13.91 -6.29
N LEU A 15 0.83 -14.64 -6.76
CA LEU A 15 2.04 -14.06 -7.35
C LEU A 15 1.72 -13.34 -8.66
N ASP A 16 0.87 -13.91 -9.51
CA ASP A 16 0.41 -13.27 -10.74
C ASP A 16 -0.41 -12.01 -10.45
N TYR A 17 -1.30 -12.06 -9.46
CA TYR A 17 -2.02 -10.88 -8.99
C TYR A 17 -1.04 -9.81 -8.49
N PHE A 18 -0.04 -10.20 -7.72
CA PHE A 18 0.95 -9.28 -7.17
C PHE A 18 1.80 -8.64 -8.28
N ASP A 19 2.30 -9.44 -9.22
CA ASP A 19 3.08 -8.98 -10.37
C ASP A 19 2.27 -8.01 -11.23
N CYS A 20 1.06 -8.40 -11.61
CA CYS A 20 0.18 -7.60 -12.46
C CYS A 20 -0.34 -6.33 -11.78
N THR A 21 -0.43 -6.29 -10.45
CA THR A 21 -1.00 -5.15 -9.73
C THR A 21 0.06 -4.18 -9.24
N TYR A 22 1.18 -4.69 -8.73
CA TYR A 22 2.17 -3.90 -7.98
C TYR A 22 3.55 -3.81 -8.64
N VAL A 23 3.95 -4.78 -9.49
CA VAL A 23 5.32 -4.84 -10.02
C VAL A 23 5.41 -4.39 -11.46
N ASN A 24 4.66 -5.03 -12.35
CA ASN A 24 4.80 -4.85 -13.79
C ASN A 24 3.54 -4.29 -14.46
N GLY A 25 2.39 -4.33 -13.80
CA GLY A 25 1.13 -3.82 -14.33
C GLY A 25 0.41 -4.82 -15.25
N ARG A 26 -0.93 -4.73 -15.30
CA ARG A 26 -1.77 -5.56 -16.18
C ARG A 26 -1.54 -5.23 -17.65
N PHE A 27 -1.52 -6.26 -18.50
CA PHE A 27 -1.57 -6.07 -19.93
C PHE A 27 -2.90 -5.44 -20.35
N ARG A 28 -2.83 -4.46 -21.25
CA ARG A 28 -3.98 -3.94 -21.97
C ARG A 28 -3.69 -4.03 -23.47
N TYR A 29 -4.74 -4.30 -24.23
CA TYR A 29 -4.69 -4.15 -25.68
C TYR A 29 -4.48 -2.67 -25.99
N ALA A 30 -3.34 -2.36 -26.60
CA ALA A 30 -3.11 -1.07 -27.22
C ALA A 30 -3.54 -1.19 -28.69
N PHE A 31 -4.57 -0.45 -29.05
CA PHE A 31 -4.88 -0.27 -30.46
C PHE A 31 -3.79 0.64 -31.03
N VAL A 32 -2.98 0.11 -31.96
CA VAL A 32 -2.08 0.94 -32.76
C VAL A 32 -2.90 1.37 -33.98
N PRO A 33 -3.27 2.65 -34.13
CA PRO A 33 -3.83 3.11 -35.38
C PRO A 33 -2.73 2.94 -36.43
N SER A 34 -2.91 2.01 -37.35
CA SER A 34 -2.05 1.94 -38.53
C SER A 34 -2.26 3.24 -39.29
N ALA A 35 -1.27 4.14 -39.26
CA ALA A 35 -1.30 5.39 -40.04
C ALA A 35 -1.24 5.15 -41.57
N VAL A 36 -1.31 3.90 -42.01
CA VAL A 36 -1.38 3.50 -43.42
C VAL A 36 -2.44 2.41 -43.54
N ALA A 37 -3.43 2.66 -44.40
CA ALA A 37 -4.54 1.75 -44.69
C ALA A 37 -4.02 0.36 -45.11
N PRO A 38 -4.58 -0.74 -44.61
CA PRO A 38 -4.14 -2.06 -45.02
C PRO A 38 -4.65 -2.40 -46.41
N ARG A 39 -3.72 -2.65 -47.35
CA ARG A 39 -4.04 -3.50 -48.51
C ARG A 39 -4.47 -4.86 -47.97
N ALA A 40 -5.48 -5.44 -48.62
CA ALA A 40 -6.04 -6.76 -48.32
C ALA A 40 -4.93 -7.72 -47.88
N ASN A 41 -5.14 -8.39 -46.73
CA ASN A 41 -4.25 -9.32 -46.00
C ASN A 41 -3.62 -8.78 -44.69
N SER A 42 -4.19 -7.76 -44.05
CA SER A 42 -3.65 -7.26 -42.78
C SER A 42 -4.07 -8.11 -41.58
N SER A 43 -3.13 -8.87 -41.04
CA SER A 43 -3.20 -9.33 -39.66
C SER A 43 -3.32 -8.12 -38.73
N VAL A 44 -4.38 -8.07 -37.92
CA VAL A 44 -4.54 -7.05 -36.88
C VAL A 44 -3.37 -7.22 -35.90
N ARG A 45 -2.39 -6.31 -35.95
CA ARG A 45 -1.27 -6.31 -35.01
C ARG A 45 -1.77 -5.76 -33.66
N LEU A 46 -2.33 -6.63 -32.84
CA LEU A 46 -2.64 -6.33 -31.44
C LEU A 46 -1.33 -6.16 -30.67
N ALA A 47 -0.96 -4.93 -30.32
CA ALA A 47 0.15 -4.68 -29.42
C ALA A 47 -0.36 -4.78 -27.98
N LEU A 48 0.10 -5.77 -27.22
CA LEU A 48 -0.14 -5.85 -25.78
C LEU A 48 0.86 -4.92 -25.09
N ARG A 49 0.38 -3.89 -24.39
CA ARG A 49 1.23 -3.01 -23.58
C ARG A 49 0.86 -3.16 -22.11
N ARG A 50 1.86 -3.25 -21.23
CA ARG A 50 1.62 -3.18 -19.78
C ARG A 50 1.18 -1.77 -19.39
N ARG A 51 0.09 -1.66 -18.62
CA ARG A 51 -0.35 -0.38 -18.05
C ARG A 51 0.76 0.14 -17.14
N ARG A 52 1.13 1.41 -17.31
CA ARG A 52 2.05 2.08 -16.38
C ARG A 52 1.48 1.99 -14.97
N LEU A 53 2.31 1.57 -14.01
CA LEU A 53 1.92 1.53 -12.61
C LEU A 53 1.47 2.93 -12.18
N GLU A 54 0.33 3.02 -11.51
CA GLU A 54 -0.14 4.28 -10.91
C GLU A 54 0.80 4.76 -9.81
N PHE A 55 1.51 3.82 -9.18
CA PHE A 55 2.44 4.07 -8.10
C PHE A 55 3.71 3.24 -8.31
N PRO A 56 4.92 3.85 -8.27
CA PRO A 56 6.16 3.11 -8.48
C PRO A 56 6.43 2.16 -7.29
N PRO A 57 7.12 1.02 -7.51
CA PRO A 57 7.41 0.05 -6.44
C PRO A 57 8.16 0.66 -5.24
N VAL A 58 9.07 1.61 -5.49
CA VAL A 58 9.78 2.36 -4.44
C VAL A 58 8.84 3.03 -3.43
N ARG A 59 7.62 3.35 -3.86
CA ARG A 59 6.61 4.00 -3.01
C ARG A 59 6.01 3.02 -2.00
N TRP A 60 5.77 1.78 -2.42
CA TRP A 60 5.12 0.74 -1.62
C TRP A 60 6.10 -0.26 -1.00
N ASN A 61 7.41 -0.12 -1.27
CA ASN A 61 8.41 -0.96 -0.66
C ASN A 61 8.48 -0.71 0.85
N MET A 62 7.93 -1.65 1.62
CA MET A 62 7.95 -1.58 3.07
C MET A 62 9.30 -1.99 3.64
N TYR A 63 10.09 -2.81 2.94
CA TYR A 63 11.40 -3.27 3.39
C TYR A 63 12.39 -2.09 3.50
N ASP A 64 12.57 -1.33 2.43
CA ASP A 64 13.47 -0.16 2.44
C ASP A 64 12.97 0.92 3.40
N ALA A 65 11.65 1.11 3.50
CA ALA A 65 11.06 2.07 4.44
C ALA A 65 11.34 1.68 5.91
N ILE A 66 11.33 0.39 6.24
CA ILE A 66 11.67 -0.10 7.59
C ILE A 66 13.13 0.14 7.91
N LEU A 67 14.04 -0.19 6.98
CA LEU A 67 15.48 -0.01 7.19
C LEU A 67 15.88 1.47 7.32
N GLN A 68 15.18 2.36 6.60
CA GLN A 68 15.45 3.80 6.62
C GLN A 68 14.66 4.57 7.69
N ASP A 69 13.96 3.85 8.58
CA ASP A 69 13.05 4.43 9.60
C ASP A 69 12.06 5.46 9.02
N LYS A 70 11.63 5.23 7.78
CA LYS A 70 10.68 6.08 7.07
C LYS A 70 9.25 5.68 7.38
N TYR A 71 8.35 6.66 7.32
CA TYR A 71 6.92 6.39 7.43
C TYR A 71 6.45 5.48 6.30
N ARG A 72 5.87 4.34 6.66
CA ARG A 72 5.19 3.45 5.73
C ARG A 72 3.94 4.13 5.21
N MET A 73 3.79 4.30 3.90
CA MET A 73 2.64 5.00 3.32
C MET A 73 1.29 4.37 3.70
N ASN A 74 1.24 3.04 3.85
CA ASN A 74 0.05 2.35 4.31
C ASN A 74 -0.37 2.81 5.72
N ASN A 75 0.59 3.14 6.59
CA ASN A 75 0.28 3.64 7.93
C ASN A 75 -0.26 5.08 7.91
N ILE A 76 0.22 5.92 6.98
CA ILE A 76 -0.30 7.30 6.82
C ILE A 76 -1.71 7.26 6.24
N CYS A 77 -1.91 6.53 5.15
CA CYS A 77 -3.22 6.40 4.49
C CYS A 77 -4.22 5.70 5.43
N GLY A 78 -3.84 4.57 6.03
CA GLY A 78 -4.67 3.87 7.02
C GLY A 78 -4.96 4.73 8.25
N GLY A 79 -3.97 5.47 8.74
CA GLY A 79 -4.14 6.41 9.85
C GLY A 79 -5.13 7.53 9.53
N TRP A 80 -5.05 8.10 8.33
CA TRP A 80 -6.02 9.09 7.86
C TRP A 80 -7.42 8.48 7.71
N SER A 81 -7.55 7.34 7.03
CA SER A 81 -8.84 6.67 6.81
C SER A 81 -9.52 6.29 8.12
N THR A 82 -8.79 5.69 9.08
CA THR A 82 -9.32 5.39 10.42
C THR A 82 -9.67 6.65 11.20
N GLY A 83 -8.83 7.70 11.11
CA GLY A 83 -9.10 8.98 11.75
C GLY A 83 -10.34 9.66 11.18
N PHE A 84 -10.50 9.64 9.86
CA PHE A 84 -11.63 10.21 9.15
C PHE A 84 -12.92 9.43 9.42
N GLN A 85 -12.86 8.09 9.43
CA GLN A 85 -14.01 7.25 9.82
C GLN A 85 -14.49 7.59 11.24
N LYS A 86 -13.56 7.80 12.19
CA LYS A 86 -13.90 8.24 13.54
C LYS A 86 -14.51 9.64 13.58
N LEU A 87 -14.03 10.55 12.74
CA LEU A 87 -14.56 11.91 12.61
C LEU A 87 -15.99 11.90 12.05
N VAL A 88 -16.25 11.06 11.04
CA VAL A 88 -17.57 10.88 10.43
C VAL A 88 -18.54 10.22 11.41
N GLY A 89 -18.10 9.19 12.13
CA GLY A 89 -18.87 8.52 13.19
C GLY A 89 -20.06 7.68 12.72
N HIS A 90 -20.31 7.59 11.41
CA HIS A 90 -21.44 6.88 10.81
C HIS A 90 -20.99 6.00 9.63
N ALA A 91 -21.61 4.83 9.48
CA ALA A 91 -21.37 3.95 8.33
C ALA A 91 -21.96 4.52 7.01
N HIS A 92 -23.10 5.21 7.12
CA HIS A 92 -23.83 5.80 5.99
C HIS A 92 -24.17 7.28 6.27
N PRO A 93 -23.19 8.19 6.21
CA PRO A 93 -23.44 9.61 6.41
C PRO A 93 -24.24 10.21 5.23
N SER A 94 -25.04 11.24 5.50
CA SER A 94 -25.59 12.07 4.44
C SER A 94 -24.47 12.84 3.72
N VAL A 95 -24.73 13.30 2.49
CA VAL A 95 -23.75 14.11 1.73
C VAL A 95 -23.38 15.39 2.48
N LEU A 96 -24.36 16.04 3.12
CA LEU A 96 -24.10 17.23 3.93
C LEU A 96 -23.17 16.91 5.12
N ARG A 97 -23.44 15.81 5.83
CA ARG A 97 -22.58 15.37 6.93
C ARG A 97 -21.16 15.08 6.46
N LEU A 98 -21.01 14.46 5.28
CA LEU A 98 -19.70 14.22 4.68
C LEU A 98 -18.95 15.53 4.40
N ILE A 99 -19.63 16.53 3.83
CA ILE A 99 -19.04 17.84 3.54
C ILE A 99 -18.58 18.52 4.84
N GLU A 100 -19.41 18.53 5.88
CA GLU A 100 -19.05 19.06 7.20
C GLU A 100 -17.80 18.38 7.77
N CYS A 101 -17.75 17.04 7.73
CA CYS A 101 -16.61 16.28 8.23
C CYS A 101 -15.33 16.55 7.42
N LEU A 102 -15.43 16.78 6.10
CA LEU A 102 -14.29 17.17 5.28
C LEU A 102 -13.77 18.56 5.66
N GLN A 103 -14.66 19.53 5.86
CA GLN A 103 -14.29 20.88 6.31
C GLN A 103 -13.64 20.85 7.70
N GLN A 104 -14.19 20.07 8.62
CA GLN A 104 -13.60 19.85 9.95
C GLN A 104 -12.21 19.20 9.86
N ASN A 105 -12.04 18.17 9.01
CA ASN A 105 -10.74 17.54 8.82
C ASN A 105 -9.71 18.55 8.29
N GLN A 106 -10.09 19.38 7.32
CA GLN A 106 -9.24 20.44 6.78
C GLN A 106 -8.84 21.44 7.86
N ALA A 107 -9.77 21.87 8.72
CA ALA A 107 -9.48 22.78 9.83
C ALA A 107 -8.49 22.15 10.84
N LEU A 108 -8.64 20.86 11.16
CA LEU A 108 -7.72 20.13 12.04
C LEU A 108 -6.30 20.08 11.45
N VAL A 109 -6.18 19.79 10.15
CA VAL A 109 -4.89 19.75 9.45
C VAL A 109 -4.25 21.14 9.39
N ALA A 110 -5.02 22.18 9.07
CA ALA A 110 -4.53 23.56 9.04
C ALA A 110 -4.03 24.02 10.41
N THR A 111 -4.73 23.65 11.48
CA THR A 111 -4.31 23.94 12.86
C THR A 111 -3.01 23.22 13.20
N ALA A 112 -2.90 21.92 12.89
CA ALA A 112 -1.69 21.15 13.13
C ALA A 112 -0.48 21.71 12.35
N LEU A 113 -0.68 22.15 11.10
CA LEU A 113 0.37 22.79 10.30
C LEU A 113 0.80 24.13 10.90
N THR A 114 -0.14 24.93 11.38
CA THR A 114 0.14 26.22 12.03
C THR A 114 0.92 26.02 13.32
N GLN A 115 0.53 25.06 14.14
CA GLN A 115 1.25 24.64 15.35
C GLN A 115 2.67 24.18 15.04
N ALA A 116 2.85 23.32 14.04
CA ALA A 116 4.17 22.88 13.59
C ALA A 116 5.04 24.05 13.14
N ARG A 117 4.49 25.02 12.39
CA ARG A 117 5.19 26.25 11.97
C ARG A 117 5.61 27.13 13.15
N ARG A 118 4.86 27.09 14.27
CA ARG A 118 5.19 27.80 15.51
C ARG A 118 6.20 27.06 16.38
N GLY A 119 6.64 25.87 15.99
CA GLY A 119 7.52 25.04 16.82
C GLY A 119 6.80 24.30 17.95
N GLU A 120 5.46 24.24 17.91
CA GLU A 120 4.62 23.53 18.88
C GLU A 120 3.98 22.30 18.23
N PRO A 121 4.74 21.31 17.73
CA PRO A 121 4.15 20.17 17.06
C PRO A 121 3.23 19.41 18.00
N THR A 122 2.06 19.01 17.50
CA THR A 122 1.15 18.10 18.22
C THR A 122 1.76 16.71 18.27
N VAL A 123 2.60 16.46 19.28
CA VAL A 123 3.24 15.15 19.47
C VAL A 123 2.22 14.18 20.05
N LYS A 124 1.66 13.31 19.21
CA LYS A 124 0.88 12.17 19.70
C LYS A 124 1.83 11.12 20.25
N ARG A 125 1.67 10.78 21.53
CA ARG A 125 2.43 9.70 22.16
C ARG A 125 2.13 8.38 21.45
N VAL A 126 3.17 7.75 20.93
CA VAL A 126 3.07 6.41 20.32
C VAL A 126 2.95 5.36 21.44
N ARG A 127 2.08 4.36 21.25
CA ARG A 127 1.92 3.26 22.21
C ARG A 127 3.21 2.42 22.27
N LYS A 128 3.59 1.97 23.47
CA LYS A 128 4.76 1.07 23.68
C LYS A 128 4.70 -0.19 22.81
N THR A 129 3.51 -0.76 22.64
CA THR A 129 3.29 -1.95 21.79
C THR A 129 3.63 -1.69 20.34
N THR A 130 3.25 -0.53 19.80
CA THR A 130 3.61 -0.10 18.43
C THR A 130 5.12 0.05 18.28
N LEU A 131 5.79 0.66 19.26
CA LEU A 131 7.26 0.80 19.24
C LEU A 131 7.96 -0.57 19.25
N ARG A 132 7.49 -1.51 20.09
CA ARG A 132 8.00 -2.88 20.13
C ARG A 132 7.82 -3.60 18.79
N LEU A 133 6.64 -3.46 18.18
CA LEU A 133 6.37 -4.04 16.86
C LEU A 133 7.29 -3.46 15.78
N GLN A 134 7.47 -2.13 15.75
CA GLN A 134 8.40 -1.49 14.80
C GLN A 134 9.84 -2.01 14.98
N SER A 135 10.28 -2.14 16.24
CA SER A 135 11.62 -2.66 16.57
C SER A 135 11.78 -4.11 16.12
N ARG A 136 10.79 -4.97 16.37
CA ARG A 136 10.81 -6.38 15.89
C ARG A 136 10.90 -6.46 14.38
N LEU A 137 10.08 -5.69 13.67
CA LEU A 137 10.10 -5.68 12.19
C LEU A 137 11.44 -5.18 11.65
N ARG A 138 12.04 -4.18 12.28
CA ARG A 138 13.37 -3.70 11.90
C ARG A 138 14.42 -4.79 12.07
N ASN A 139 14.46 -5.47 13.21
CA ASN A 139 15.40 -6.57 13.46
C ASN A 139 15.25 -7.70 12.44
N ILE A 140 14.02 -8.01 12.02
CA ILE A 140 13.76 -9.01 10.98
C ILE A 140 14.34 -8.56 9.63
N CYS A 141 14.12 -7.30 9.24
CA CYS A 141 14.65 -6.76 7.98
C CYS A 141 16.19 -6.71 8.00
N GLU A 142 16.80 -6.29 9.11
CA GLU A 142 18.25 -6.30 9.29
C GLU A 142 18.81 -7.73 9.25
N GLY A 143 18.14 -8.70 9.90
CA GLY A 143 18.52 -10.11 9.84
C GLY A 143 18.45 -10.70 8.42
N LEU A 144 17.42 -10.34 7.64
CA LEU A 144 17.28 -10.78 6.25
C LEU A 144 18.36 -10.20 5.32
N HIS A 145 18.81 -8.96 5.60
CA HIS A 145 19.91 -8.36 4.85
C HIS A 145 21.20 -9.19 4.98
N VAL A 146 21.41 -9.80 6.15
CA VAL A 146 22.58 -10.62 6.48
C VAL A 146 22.40 -12.08 6.04
N HIS A 147 21.21 -12.65 6.22
CA HIS A 147 20.87 -14.04 5.86
C HIS A 147 19.64 -14.08 4.95
N ARG A 148 19.82 -14.44 3.67
CA ARG A 148 18.72 -14.53 2.69
C ARG A 148 17.92 -15.85 2.80
N ASP A 149 17.49 -16.22 4.00
CA ASP A 149 16.65 -17.40 4.21
C ASP A 149 15.17 -17.02 4.24
N LEU A 150 14.55 -17.09 3.05
CA LEU A 150 13.13 -16.76 2.84
C LEU A 150 12.15 -17.59 3.70
N PRO A 151 12.34 -18.91 3.94
CA PRO A 151 11.44 -19.67 4.80
C PRO A 151 11.43 -19.15 6.24
N ARG A 152 12.61 -18.82 6.77
CA ARG A 152 12.78 -18.30 8.13
C ARG A 152 12.15 -16.92 8.30
N LEU A 153 12.21 -16.09 7.26
CA LEU A 153 11.51 -14.80 7.23
C LEU A 153 10.00 -14.97 7.42
N LEU A 154 9.39 -15.90 6.69
CA LEU A 154 7.94 -16.10 6.72
C LEU A 154 7.45 -16.55 8.09
N GLU A 155 8.22 -17.40 8.79
CA GLU A 155 7.96 -17.74 10.20
C GLU A 155 7.99 -16.51 11.11
N LEU A 156 9.08 -15.73 11.04
CA LEU A 156 9.28 -14.56 11.90
C LEU A 156 8.23 -13.45 11.65
N VAL A 157 7.78 -13.30 10.41
CA VAL A 157 6.68 -12.39 10.05
C VAL A 157 5.36 -12.92 10.60
N GLY A 158 5.11 -14.24 10.53
CA GLY A 158 3.96 -14.89 11.16
C GLY A 158 3.86 -14.57 12.66
N ASP A 159 4.96 -14.68 13.39
CA ASP A 159 5.04 -14.36 14.82
C ASP A 159 4.84 -12.87 15.15
N CYS A 160 4.90 -12.00 14.14
CA CYS A 160 4.65 -10.56 14.29
C CYS A 160 3.19 -10.17 14.00
N ILE A 161 2.42 -11.02 13.32
CA ILE A 161 1.03 -10.79 12.95
C ILE A 161 0.14 -11.68 13.82
N CYS A 162 -0.14 -11.23 15.05
CA CYS A 162 -1.25 -11.82 15.81
C CYS A 162 -2.57 -11.27 15.26
N PHE A 163 -3.40 -12.14 14.69
CA PHE A 163 -4.82 -11.86 14.45
C PHE A 163 -5.60 -11.96 15.77
#